data_AF-A0A940IS69-F1
#
_entry.id   AF-A0A940IS69-F1
#
_cell.length_a   1.000
_cell.length_b   1.000
_cell.length_c   1.000
_cell.angle_alpha   90.00
_cell.angle_beta   90.00
_cell.angle_gamma   90.00
#
_symmetry.space_group_name_H-M   'P 1'
#
loop_
_entity.id
_entity.type
_entity.pdbx_description
1 polymer ?
#
loop_
_entity_poly.entity_id
_entity_poly.type
_entity_poly.pdbx_seq_one_letter_code
_entity_poly.pdbx_strand_id
1 'polypeptide(L)'
;MSETVTLVDGSVLDVVRFPLPDGVADDGTPLNRAQLARALNVTENTVTKWLSQGMPALSVGQNGVAYEFRLSHCWAWRQARDEKVRDAKLRGDQLAAQAALAFRNLDDDHAEEEGGLTADDLRKWSEAEYHRNRVAEQRGDLVRADRTRALMEDLLVAFGTAMDNLPDFAEMNFGLSAAQVAQVESYCDQVREEARRMLEDRLDRGATVVAIAGTQSEMELR
;
A
#
# COMPACT_ATOMS: atom_id res chain seq x y z
N MET A 1 -42.20 -3.44 -18.48
CA MET A 1 -42.33 -4.89 -18.80
C MET A 1 -41.23 -5.59 -18.04
N SER A 2 -41.54 -6.58 -17.22
CA SER A 2 -40.56 -7.39 -16.50
C SER A 2 -39.92 -8.36 -17.50
N GLU A 3 -38.67 -8.07 -17.90
CA GLU A 3 -37.89 -8.96 -18.74
C GLU A 3 -37.11 -9.91 -17.84
N THR A 4 -37.48 -11.19 -17.85
CA THR A 4 -36.84 -12.23 -17.05
C THR A 4 -36.16 -13.26 -17.93
N VAL A 5 -35.06 -13.83 -17.45
CA VAL A 5 -34.36 -14.93 -18.11
C VAL A 5 -34.19 -16.09 -17.15
N THR A 6 -34.57 -17.29 -17.59
CA THR A 6 -34.34 -18.53 -16.84
C THR A 6 -32.93 -19.01 -17.12
N LEU A 7 -32.13 -19.19 -16.07
CA LEU A 7 -30.77 -19.69 -16.15
C LEU A 7 -30.75 -21.21 -16.20
N VAL A 8 -29.58 -21.77 -16.53
CA VAL A 8 -29.37 -23.22 -16.67
C VAL A 8 -29.62 -23.99 -15.36
N ASP A 9 -29.46 -23.34 -14.21
CA ASP A 9 -29.74 -23.90 -12.88
C ASP A 9 -31.23 -23.82 -12.48
N GLY A 10 -32.10 -23.34 -13.37
CA GLY A 10 -33.53 -23.16 -13.12
C GLY A 10 -33.90 -21.88 -12.35
N SER A 11 -32.91 -21.07 -11.95
CA SER A 11 -33.17 -19.78 -11.32
C SER A 11 -33.64 -18.74 -12.35
N VAL A 12 -34.48 -17.81 -11.90
CA VAL A 12 -34.99 -16.71 -12.74
C VAL A 12 -34.27 -15.43 -12.39
N LEU A 13 -33.65 -14.81 -13.38
CA LEU A 13 -32.96 -13.53 -13.26
C LEU A 13 -33.84 -12.42 -13.85
N ASP A 14 -34.07 -11.37 -13.06
CA ASP A 14 -34.71 -10.14 -13.53
C ASP A 14 -33.67 -9.27 -14.25
N VAL A 15 -33.84 -9.11 -15.56
CA VAL A 15 -32.92 -8.35 -16.42
C VAL A 15 -33.00 -6.86 -16.11
N VAL A 16 -34.15 -6.37 -15.65
CA VAL A 16 -34.38 -4.95 -15.34
C VAL A 16 -33.52 -4.48 -14.16
N ARG A 17 -33.13 -5.39 -13.26
CA ARG A 17 -32.23 -5.10 -12.13
C ARG A 17 -30.82 -4.71 -12.58
N PHE A 18 -30.42 -5.14 -13.78
CA PHE A 18 -29.08 -4.90 -14.32
C PHE A 18 -29.20 -4.31 -15.73
N PRO A 19 -29.63 -3.05 -15.86
CA PRO A 19 -29.83 -2.43 -17.16
C PRO A 19 -28.49 -2.31 -17.89
N LEU A 20 -28.56 -2.29 -19.22
CA LEU A 20 -27.41 -1.99 -20.06
C LEU A 20 -26.90 -0.57 -19.78
N PRO A 21 -25.59 -0.30 -19.98
CA PRO A 21 -25.03 1.04 -19.81
C PRO A 21 -25.70 2.08 -20.70
N ASP A 22 -25.68 3.34 -20.26
CA ASP A 22 -26.23 4.46 -21.02
C ASP A 22 -25.64 4.53 -22.44
N GLY A 23 -26.51 4.65 -23.43
CA GLY A 23 -26.13 4.69 -24.86
C GLY A 23 -26.01 3.33 -25.54
N VAL A 24 -26.17 2.22 -24.82
CA VAL A 24 -26.23 0.86 -25.39
C VAL A 24 -27.68 0.44 -25.57
N ALA A 25 -28.12 0.33 -26.83
CA ALA A 25 -29.42 -0.24 -27.18
C ALA A 25 -29.28 -1.73 -27.48
N ASP A 26 -30.14 -2.55 -26.89
CA ASP A 26 -30.40 -3.92 -27.33
C ASP A 26 -31.74 -3.92 -28.07
N ASP A 27 -31.69 -3.98 -29.39
CA ASP A 27 -32.86 -4.00 -30.27
C ASP A 27 -33.52 -5.40 -30.34
N GLY A 28 -33.01 -6.35 -29.55
CA GLY A 28 -33.49 -7.73 -29.51
C GLY A 28 -32.90 -8.63 -30.60
N THR A 29 -32.00 -8.12 -31.45
CA THR A 29 -31.34 -8.92 -32.48
C THR A 29 -30.41 -9.97 -31.84
N PRO A 30 -30.58 -11.26 -32.16
CA PRO A 30 -29.69 -12.30 -31.65
C PRO A 30 -28.24 -12.08 -32.11
N LEU A 31 -27.31 -12.09 -31.15
CA LEU A 31 -25.88 -11.99 -31.40
C LEU A 31 -25.25 -13.38 -31.45
N ASN A 32 -24.29 -13.59 -32.34
CA ASN A 32 -23.40 -14.75 -32.27
C ASN A 32 -22.26 -14.55 -31.26
N ARG A 33 -21.49 -15.60 -30.98
CA ARG A 33 -20.40 -15.57 -29.98
C ARG A 33 -19.36 -14.46 -30.23
N ALA A 34 -18.95 -14.26 -31.48
CA ALA A 34 -17.96 -13.25 -31.84
C ALA A 34 -18.51 -11.82 -31.66
N GLN A 35 -19.77 -11.60 -32.03
CA GLN A 35 -20.46 -10.33 -31.84
C GLN A 35 -20.66 -10.02 -30.35
N LEU A 36 -21.08 -11.01 -29.55
CA LEU A 36 -21.25 -10.85 -28.11
C LEU A 36 -19.92 -10.54 -27.41
N ALA A 37 -18.84 -11.24 -27.79
CA ALA A 37 -17.50 -11.00 -27.27
C ALA A 37 -17.05 -9.55 -27.51
N ARG A 38 -17.27 -9.04 -28.74
CA ARG A 38 -17.00 -7.64 -29.08
C ARG A 38 -17.86 -6.67 -28.28
N ALA A 39 -19.17 -6.92 -28.18
CA ALA A 39 -20.11 -6.06 -27.46
C ALA A 39 -19.79 -5.95 -25.96
N LEU A 40 -19.33 -7.04 -25.34
CA LEU A 40 -18.97 -7.08 -23.92
C LEU A 40 -17.50 -6.75 -23.65
N ASN A 41 -16.73 -6.44 -24.70
CA ASN A 41 -15.29 -6.19 -24.67
C ASN A 41 -14.48 -7.31 -23.98
N VAL A 42 -14.73 -8.56 -24.39
CA VAL A 42 -14.06 -9.77 -23.89
C VAL A 42 -13.65 -10.68 -25.06
N THR A 43 -12.92 -11.76 -24.76
CA THR A 43 -12.55 -12.77 -25.77
C THR A 43 -13.67 -13.80 -25.98
N GLU A 44 -13.73 -14.44 -27.15
CA GLU A 44 -14.65 -15.57 -27.40
C GLU A 44 -14.43 -16.75 -26.44
N ASN A 45 -13.19 -16.95 -25.99
CA ASN A 45 -12.85 -17.96 -24.98
C ASN A 45 -13.50 -17.63 -23.63
N THR A 46 -13.55 -16.35 -23.27
CA THR A 46 -14.26 -15.89 -22.07
C THR A 46 -15.75 -16.17 -22.17
N VAL A 47 -16.37 -15.90 -23.31
CA VAL A 47 -17.79 -16.21 -23.55
C VAL A 47 -18.06 -17.72 -23.48
N THR A 48 -17.16 -18.54 -24.03
CA THR A 48 -17.24 -20.00 -23.95
C THR A 48 -17.14 -20.50 -22.50
N LYS A 49 -16.24 -19.90 -21.71
CA LYS A 49 -16.16 -20.17 -20.27
C LYS A 49 -17.46 -19.77 -19.56
N TRP A 50 -18.04 -18.63 -19.87
CA TRP A 50 -19.30 -18.18 -19.26
C TRP A 50 -20.49 -19.09 -19.59
N LEU A 51 -20.56 -19.64 -20.81
CA LEU A 51 -21.54 -20.68 -21.16
C LEU A 51 -21.45 -21.88 -20.21
N SER A 52 -20.24 -22.39 -19.94
CA SER A 52 -20.04 -23.50 -18.97
C SER A 52 -20.41 -23.12 -17.53
N GLN A 53 -20.50 -21.83 -17.21
CA GLN A 53 -20.90 -21.30 -15.91
C GLN A 53 -22.41 -20.98 -15.84
N GLY A 54 -23.18 -21.32 -16.88
CA GLY A 54 -24.62 -21.13 -16.91
C GLY A 54 -25.08 -19.78 -17.45
N MET A 55 -24.23 -19.06 -18.21
CA MET A 55 -24.66 -17.87 -18.94
C MET A 55 -25.80 -18.20 -19.92
N PRO A 56 -26.87 -17.37 -19.98
CA PRO A 56 -28.01 -17.66 -20.83
C PRO A 56 -27.64 -17.58 -22.31
N ALA A 57 -28.18 -18.52 -23.09
CA ALA A 57 -28.17 -18.53 -24.55
C ALA A 57 -29.61 -18.77 -25.03
N LEU A 58 -30.02 -18.08 -26.10
CA LEU A 58 -31.33 -18.28 -26.71
C LEU A 58 -31.42 -19.62 -27.44
N SER A 59 -30.35 -19.97 -28.16
CA SER A 59 -30.23 -21.20 -28.90
C SER A 59 -28.86 -21.81 -28.62
N VAL A 60 -28.88 -23.06 -28.14
CA VAL A 60 -27.68 -23.86 -27.93
C VAL A 60 -27.33 -24.49 -29.26
N GLY A 61 -26.25 -24.04 -29.89
CA GLY A 61 -25.84 -24.55 -31.19
C GLY A 61 -25.65 -26.07 -31.18
N GLN A 62 -26.41 -26.79 -32.01
CA GLN A 62 -26.11 -28.18 -32.37
C GLN A 62 -25.77 -28.26 -33.86
N ASN A 63 -24.88 -29.22 -34.21
CA ASN A 63 -24.41 -29.59 -35.56
C ASN A 63 -24.77 -28.59 -36.68
N GLY A 64 -23.93 -27.55 -36.82
CA GLY A 64 -24.04 -26.56 -37.91
C GLY A 64 -24.82 -25.29 -37.57
N VAL A 65 -25.47 -25.21 -36.42
CA VAL A 65 -26.19 -24.00 -35.95
C VAL A 65 -25.31 -23.20 -34.98
N ALA A 66 -25.15 -21.90 -35.24
CA ALA A 66 -24.39 -21.00 -34.37
C ALA A 66 -25.16 -20.69 -33.08
N TYR A 67 -24.45 -20.45 -31.98
CA TYR A 67 -25.07 -19.97 -30.74
C TYR A 67 -25.69 -18.59 -30.93
N GLU A 68 -26.86 -18.39 -30.34
CA GLU A 68 -27.58 -17.12 -30.34
C GLU A 68 -27.73 -16.58 -28.92
N PHE A 69 -27.45 -15.28 -28.75
CA PHE A 69 -27.43 -14.59 -27.46
C PHE A 69 -28.24 -13.30 -27.51
N ARG A 70 -28.84 -12.90 -26.39
CA ARG A 70 -29.35 -11.54 -26.19
C ARG A 70 -28.41 -10.75 -25.31
N LEU A 71 -28.06 -9.54 -25.74
CA LEU A 71 -27.05 -8.72 -25.08
C LEU A 71 -27.48 -8.37 -23.64
N SER A 72 -28.72 -7.90 -23.47
CA SER A 72 -29.33 -7.57 -22.18
C SER A 72 -29.29 -8.74 -21.19
N HIS A 73 -29.61 -9.96 -21.66
CA HIS A 73 -29.65 -11.16 -20.80
C HIS A 73 -28.24 -11.57 -20.36
N CYS A 74 -27.28 -11.59 -21.28
CA CYS A 74 -25.89 -11.91 -20.96
C CYS A 74 -25.26 -10.85 -20.04
N TRP A 75 -25.59 -9.57 -20.26
CA TRP A 75 -25.14 -8.47 -19.39
C TRP A 75 -25.69 -8.61 -17.97
N ALA A 76 -27.01 -8.82 -17.83
CA ALA A 76 -27.63 -8.99 -16.53
C ALA A 76 -27.04 -10.18 -15.76
N TRP A 77 -26.80 -11.30 -16.44
CA TRP A 77 -26.16 -12.47 -15.84
C TRP A 77 -24.75 -12.16 -15.33
N ARG A 78 -23.94 -11.45 -16.14
CA ARG A 78 -22.58 -11.04 -15.74
C ARG A 78 -22.62 -10.17 -14.49
N GLN A 79 -23.48 -9.16 -14.47
CA GLN A 79 -23.59 -8.24 -13.34
C GLN A 79 -24.04 -8.96 -12.07
N ALA A 80 -25.03 -9.85 -12.17
CA ALA A 80 -25.50 -10.67 -11.05
C ALA A 80 -24.42 -11.61 -10.52
N ARG A 81 -23.62 -12.21 -11.41
CA ARG A 81 -22.47 -13.05 -11.04
C ARG A 81 -21.40 -12.23 -10.32
N ASP A 82 -21.05 -11.07 -10.85
CA ASP A 82 -20.01 -10.21 -10.28
C ASP A 82 -20.47 -9.59 -8.94
N GLU A 83 -21.76 -9.31 -8.76
CA GLU A 83 -22.37 -8.96 -7.47
C GLU A 83 -22.24 -10.12 -6.47
N LYS A 84 -22.65 -11.34 -6.83
CA LYS A 84 -22.52 -12.54 -5.95
C LYS A 84 -21.08 -12.78 -5.50
N VAL A 85 -20.10 -12.61 -6.39
CA VAL A 85 -18.67 -12.75 -6.05
C VAL A 85 -18.22 -11.67 -5.07
N ARG A 86 -18.63 -10.41 -5.29
CA ARG A 86 -18.32 -9.31 -4.36
C ARG A 86 -18.96 -9.52 -2.99
N ASP A 87 -20.22 -9.97 -2.93
CA ASP A 87 -20.92 -10.24 -1.68
C ASP A 87 -20.32 -11.42 -0.91
N ALA A 88 -19.86 -12.47 -1.62
CA ALA A 88 -19.16 -13.58 -1.00
C ALA A 88 -17.82 -13.13 -0.39
N LYS A 89 -17.08 -12.27 -1.10
CA LYS A 89 -15.84 -11.67 -0.58
C LYS A 89 -16.10 -10.82 0.66
N LEU A 90 -17.07 -9.90 0.59
CA LEU A 90 -17.41 -9.01 1.71
C LEU A 90 -17.83 -9.79 2.95
N ARG A 91 -18.63 -10.86 2.79
CA ARG A 91 -19.01 -11.75 3.91
C ARG A 91 -17.80 -12.48 4.49
N GLY A 92 -16.88 -12.94 3.65
CA GLY A 92 -15.61 -13.54 4.08
C GLY A 92 -14.77 -12.58 4.92
N ASP A 93 -14.61 -11.34 4.43
CA ASP A 93 -13.87 -10.28 5.11
C ASP A 93 -14.52 -9.91 6.46
N GLN A 94 -15.85 -9.84 6.52
CA GLN A 94 -16.59 -9.59 7.76
C GLN A 94 -16.44 -10.73 8.77
N LEU A 95 -16.50 -11.99 8.33
CA LEU A 95 -16.31 -13.15 9.20
C LEU A 95 -14.88 -13.19 9.76
N ALA A 96 -13.88 -12.88 8.92
CA ALA A 96 -12.49 -12.80 9.33
C ALA A 96 -12.26 -11.68 10.36
N ALA A 97 -12.85 -10.51 10.14
CA ALA A 97 -12.78 -9.39 11.09
C ALA A 97 -13.45 -9.73 12.44
N GLN A 98 -14.60 -10.40 12.42
CA GLN A 98 -15.28 -10.87 13.63
C GLN A 98 -14.45 -11.93 14.38
N ALA A 99 -13.87 -12.88 13.65
CA ALA A 99 -12.99 -13.89 14.23
C ALA A 99 -11.74 -13.26 14.86
N ALA A 100 -11.10 -12.30 14.18
CA ALA A 100 -9.94 -11.58 14.69
C ALA A 100 -10.23 -10.86 16.02
N LEU A 101 -11.41 -10.23 16.15
CA LEU A 101 -11.85 -9.62 17.40
C LEU A 101 -12.12 -10.67 18.50
N ALA A 102 -12.70 -11.82 18.15
CA ALA A 102 -12.98 -12.90 19.10
C ALA A 102 -11.69 -13.55 19.63
N PHE A 103 -10.70 -13.79 18.77
CA PHE A 103 -9.40 -14.32 19.19
C PHE A 103 -8.61 -13.31 20.03
N ARG A 104 -8.63 -12.03 19.66
CA ARG A 104 -7.99 -10.96 20.45
C ARG A 104 -8.56 -10.83 21.87
N ASN A 105 -9.85 -11.10 22.07
CA ASN A 105 -10.49 -11.07 23.39
C ASN A 105 -10.25 -12.35 24.23
N LEU A 106 -9.70 -13.41 23.65
CA LEU A 106 -9.37 -14.65 24.36
C LEU A 106 -7.91 -14.67 24.88
N ASP A 107 -7.04 -13.80 24.34
CA ASP A 107 -5.60 -13.76 24.61
C ASP A 107 -5.17 -12.52 25.43
N ASP A 108 -5.98 -12.10 26.42
CA ASP A 108 -5.68 -10.95 27.30
C ASP A 108 -4.48 -11.15 28.26
N ASP A 109 -3.64 -12.17 28.03
CA ASP A 109 -2.44 -12.47 28.84
C ASP A 109 -1.09 -12.34 28.11
N HIS A 110 -0.99 -12.16 26.79
CA HIS A 110 0.31 -11.90 26.17
C HIS A 110 0.20 -11.09 24.87
N ALA A 111 0.64 -9.83 24.92
CA ALA A 111 0.92 -9.03 23.74
C ALA A 111 2.19 -9.56 23.05
N GLU A 112 2.10 -9.87 21.75
CA GLU A 112 2.81 -9.10 20.71
C GLU A 112 2.38 -9.54 19.29
N GLU A 113 2.08 -8.51 18.50
CA GLU A 113 1.90 -8.40 17.05
C GLU A 113 2.25 -9.60 16.17
N GLU A 114 1.26 -10.15 15.47
CA GLU A 114 1.30 -10.49 14.03
C GLU A 114 0.00 -11.20 13.61
N GLY A 115 -0.97 -10.47 13.06
CA GLY A 115 -2.25 -11.09 12.71
C GLY A 115 -3.05 -10.29 11.68
N GLY A 116 -2.48 -10.06 10.50
CA GLY A 116 -3.15 -9.29 9.44
C GLY A 116 -2.85 -9.67 7.99
N LEU A 117 -1.93 -10.60 7.72
CA LEU A 117 -1.58 -11.01 6.36
C LEU A 117 -1.32 -12.52 6.35
N THR A 118 -1.81 -13.25 5.34
CA THR A 118 -1.35 -14.63 5.13
C THR A 118 0.17 -14.59 4.87
N ALA A 119 0.92 -15.65 5.23
CA ALA A 119 2.38 -15.64 5.06
C ALA A 119 2.83 -15.28 3.63
N ASP A 120 2.02 -15.60 2.60
CA ASP A 120 2.31 -15.22 1.21
C ASP A 120 1.94 -13.76 0.89
N ASP A 121 0.88 -13.21 1.49
CA ASP A 121 0.56 -11.78 1.37
C ASP A 121 1.57 -10.91 2.11
N LEU A 122 2.05 -11.35 3.28
CA LEU A 122 3.12 -10.71 4.03
C LEU A 122 4.42 -10.71 3.21
N ARG A 123 4.76 -11.85 2.59
CA ARG A 123 5.94 -11.96 1.72
C ARG A 123 5.83 -11.03 0.50
N LYS A 124 4.70 -11.00 -0.18
CA LYS A 124 4.46 -10.13 -1.34
C LYS A 124 4.49 -8.64 -0.98
N TRP A 125 3.92 -8.29 0.18
CA TRP A 125 3.92 -6.92 0.67
C TRP A 125 5.34 -6.49 1.05
N SER A 126 6.07 -7.32 1.79
CA SER A 126 7.48 -7.11 2.14
C SER A 126 8.40 -7.02 0.92
N GLU A 127 8.19 -7.84 -0.11
CA GLU A 127 8.92 -7.76 -1.39
C GLU A 127 8.62 -6.43 -2.11
N ALA A 128 7.34 -6.03 -2.19
CA ALA A 128 6.95 -4.76 -2.79
C ALA A 128 7.51 -3.55 -2.03
N GLU A 129 7.56 -3.62 -0.70
CA GLU A 129 8.13 -2.59 0.18
C GLU A 129 9.65 -2.52 0.02
N TYR A 130 10.34 -3.66 -0.01
CA TYR A 130 11.77 -3.74 -0.26
C TYR A 130 12.15 -3.09 -1.59
N HIS A 131 11.38 -3.33 -2.67
CA HIS A 131 11.62 -2.70 -3.96
C HIS A 131 11.42 -1.18 -3.93
N ARG A 132 10.41 -0.67 -3.22
CA ARG A 132 10.20 0.79 -3.05
C ARG A 132 11.34 1.42 -2.24
N ASN A 133 11.72 0.80 -1.13
CA ASN A 133 12.78 1.30 -0.25
C ASN A 133 14.14 1.30 -0.97
N ARG A 134 14.43 0.28 -1.79
CA ARG A 134 15.65 0.22 -2.59
C ARG A 134 15.70 1.29 -3.68
N VAL A 135 14.59 1.57 -4.34
CA VAL A 135 14.51 2.67 -5.34
C VAL A 135 14.67 4.03 -4.65
N ALA A 136 14.09 4.21 -3.46
CA ALA A 136 14.25 5.43 -2.66
C ALA A 136 15.69 5.62 -2.15
N GLU A 137 16.38 4.55 -1.72
CA GLU A 137 17.81 4.58 -1.34
C GLU A 137 18.69 4.98 -2.54
N GLN A 138 18.43 4.44 -3.73
CA GLN A 138 19.16 4.80 -4.96
C GLN A 138 18.95 6.25 -5.38
N ARG A 139 17.81 6.84 -5.03
CA ARG A 139 17.50 8.26 -5.26
C ARG A 139 18.05 9.18 -4.16
N GLY A 140 18.57 8.61 -3.07
CA GLY A 140 19.07 9.35 -1.91
C GLY A 140 17.97 9.78 -0.93
N ASP A 141 16.73 9.32 -1.11
CA ASP A 141 15.59 9.67 -0.25
C ASP A 141 15.62 8.90 1.08
N LEU A 142 16.34 7.77 1.12
CA LEU A 142 16.54 6.95 2.31
C LEU A 142 18.04 6.66 2.52
N VAL A 143 18.49 6.74 3.77
CA VAL A 143 19.84 6.36 4.19
C VAL A 143 19.77 5.21 5.18
N ARG A 144 20.75 4.31 5.12
CA ARG A 144 20.84 3.20 6.08
C ARG A 144 21.02 3.75 7.50
N ALA A 145 20.17 3.29 8.42
CA ALA A 145 20.22 3.69 9.82
C ALA A 145 21.59 3.43 10.45
N ASP A 146 22.19 2.27 10.21
CA ASP A 146 23.53 1.93 10.74
C ASP A 146 24.62 2.90 10.26
N ARG A 147 24.55 3.32 8.99
CA ARG A 147 25.50 4.28 8.42
C ARG A 147 25.32 5.66 9.04
N THR A 148 24.07 6.07 9.25
CA THR A 148 23.75 7.36 9.88
C THR A 148 24.16 7.37 11.35
N ARG A 149 23.91 6.26 12.06
CA ARG A 149 24.36 6.04 13.44
C ARG A 149 25.88 6.16 13.56
N ALA A 150 26.63 5.41 12.75
CA ALA A 150 28.08 5.45 12.77
C ALA A 150 28.62 6.86 12.47
N LEU A 151 28.06 7.54 11.46
CA LEU A 151 28.44 8.91 11.14
C LEU A 151 28.20 9.88 12.30
N MET A 152 27.04 9.79 12.96
CA MET A 152 26.71 10.62 14.11
C MET A 152 27.61 10.33 15.31
N GLU A 153 27.94 9.07 15.55
CA GLU A 153 28.90 8.67 16.59
C GLU A 153 30.29 9.25 16.33
N ASP A 154 30.83 9.07 15.12
CA ASP A 154 32.12 9.62 14.71
C ASP A 154 32.17 11.15 14.87
N LEU A 155 31.09 11.84 14.47
CA LEU A 155 30.98 13.29 14.60
C LEU A 155 30.99 13.75 16.07
N LEU A 156 30.22 13.07 16.93
CA LEU A 156 30.15 13.40 18.35
C LEU A 156 31.47 13.12 19.08
N VAL A 157 32.16 12.03 18.73
CA VAL A 157 33.50 11.72 19.24
C VAL A 157 34.48 12.81 18.81
N ALA A 158 34.53 13.15 17.53
CA ALA A 158 35.43 14.18 17.01
C ALA A 158 35.17 15.55 17.65
N PHE A 159 33.89 15.92 17.83
CA PHE A 159 33.50 17.13 18.54
C PHE A 159 33.95 17.11 20.01
N GLY A 160 33.70 16.00 20.72
CA GLY A 160 34.12 15.84 22.11
C GLY A 160 35.62 16.00 22.28
N THR A 161 36.42 15.31 21.45
CA THR A 161 37.88 15.43 21.43
C THR A 161 38.34 16.84 21.10
N ALA A 162 37.68 17.54 20.17
CA ALA A 162 38.03 18.93 19.85
C ALA A 162 37.77 19.87 21.04
N MET A 163 36.65 19.70 21.76
CA MET A 163 36.33 20.49 22.95
C MET A 163 37.28 20.19 24.12
N ASP A 164 37.70 18.94 24.30
CA ASP A 164 38.67 18.54 25.33
C ASP A 164 40.06 19.17 25.09
N ASN A 165 40.49 19.25 23.82
CA ASN A 165 41.81 19.78 23.47
C ASN A 165 41.83 21.31 23.28
N LEU A 166 40.67 21.97 23.22
CA LEU A 166 40.58 23.40 22.94
C LEU A 166 41.25 24.29 24.01
N PRO A 167 41.12 24.02 25.32
CA PRO A 167 41.80 24.79 26.36
C PRO A 167 43.32 24.73 26.24
N ASP A 168 43.88 23.53 26.05
CA ASP A 168 45.32 23.31 25.85
C ASP A 168 45.83 24.03 24.59
N PHE A 169 45.08 23.91 23.50
CA PHE A 169 45.38 24.64 22.26
C PHE A 169 45.40 26.15 22.50
N ALA A 170 44.43 26.67 23.25
CA ALA A 170 44.32 28.09 23.55
C ALA A 170 45.44 28.58 24.49
N GLU A 171 45.81 27.78 25.50
CA GLU A 171 46.96 28.05 26.37
C GLU A 171 48.24 28.19 25.55
N MET A 172 48.51 27.20 24.71
CA MET A 172 49.75 27.12 23.92
C MET A 172 49.84 28.22 22.86
N ASN A 173 48.74 28.58 22.19
CA ASN A 173 48.77 29.51 21.07
C ASN A 173 48.51 30.98 21.47
N PHE A 174 47.79 31.22 22.57
CA PHE A 174 47.42 32.57 23.01
C PHE A 174 48.06 32.98 24.34
N GLY A 175 48.82 32.09 24.99
CA GLY A 175 49.54 32.38 26.23
C GLY A 175 48.60 32.64 27.41
N LEU A 176 47.50 31.90 27.48
CA LEU A 176 46.53 32.05 28.56
C LEU A 176 47.15 31.72 29.92
N SER A 177 46.74 32.45 30.96
CA SER A 177 47.08 32.09 32.34
C SER A 177 46.26 30.88 32.80
N ALA A 178 46.73 30.15 33.82
CA ALA A 178 46.01 29.01 34.39
C ALA A 178 44.55 29.33 34.80
N ALA A 179 44.30 30.54 35.32
CA ALA A 179 42.95 30.97 35.67
C ALA A 179 42.05 31.17 34.43
N GLN A 180 42.62 31.60 33.30
CA GLN A 180 41.90 31.74 32.04
C GLN A 180 41.67 30.38 31.37
N VAL A 181 42.64 29.46 31.42
CA VAL A 181 42.47 28.09 30.93
C VAL A 181 41.31 27.39 31.65
N ALA A 182 41.25 27.49 32.98
CA ALA A 182 40.14 26.93 33.77
C ALA A 182 38.76 27.53 33.40
N GLN A 183 38.71 28.81 32.99
CA GLN A 183 37.48 29.41 32.49
C GLN A 183 37.07 28.84 31.12
N VAL A 184 38.05 28.61 30.24
CA VAL A 184 37.81 27.99 28.92
C VAL A 184 37.38 26.54 29.07
N GLU A 185 38.03 25.75 29.93
CA GLU A 185 37.63 24.38 30.29
C GLU A 185 36.17 24.35 30.76
N SER A 186 35.83 25.19 31.75
CA SER A 186 34.47 25.23 32.29
C SER A 186 33.42 25.59 31.24
N TYR A 187 33.75 26.50 30.31
CA TYR A 187 32.87 26.82 29.21
C TYR A 187 32.74 25.66 28.21
N CYS A 188 33.84 24.97 27.88
CA CYS A 188 33.83 23.82 27.00
C CYS A 188 32.95 22.67 27.55
N ASP A 189 33.05 22.42 28.85
CA ASP A 189 32.20 21.43 29.54
C ASP A 189 30.73 21.82 29.52
N GLN A 190 30.40 23.10 29.74
CA GLN A 190 29.02 23.59 29.65
C GLN A 190 28.43 23.40 28.25
N VAL A 191 29.20 23.68 27.20
CA VAL A 191 28.76 23.48 25.81
C VAL A 191 28.51 22.00 25.51
N ARG A 192 29.35 21.09 26.03
CA ARG A 192 29.14 19.64 25.88
C ARG A 192 27.90 19.16 26.62
N GLU A 193 27.68 19.67 27.83
CA GLU A 193 26.49 19.36 28.64
C GLU A 193 25.21 19.82 27.94
N GLU A 194 25.22 21.04 27.41
CA GLU A 194 24.08 21.59 26.67
C GLU A 194 23.79 20.79 25.40
N ALA A 195 24.82 20.44 24.63
CA ALA A 195 24.67 19.61 23.44
C ALA A 195 24.05 18.23 23.76
N ARG A 196 24.46 17.60 24.87
CA ARG A 196 23.88 16.33 25.34
C ARG A 196 22.41 16.50 25.71
N ARG A 197 22.09 17.54 26.48
CA ARG A 197 20.72 17.83 26.90
C ARG A 197 19.78 18.08 25.72
N MET A 198 20.26 18.80 24.70
CA MET A 198 19.51 19.01 23.47
C MET A 198 19.25 17.71 22.71
N LEU A 199 20.22 16.79 22.71
CA LEU A 199 20.06 15.47 22.09
C LEU A 199 19.00 14.65 22.84
N GLU A 200 19.08 14.58 24.16
CA GLU A 200 18.13 13.88 25.03
C GLU A 200 16.70 14.42 24.88
N ASP A 201 16.50 15.74 24.95
CA ASP A 201 15.18 16.38 24.76
C ASP A 201 14.58 16.08 23.38
N ARG A 202 15.40 15.99 22.34
CA ARG A 202 14.91 15.66 20.99
C ARG A 202 14.67 14.17 20.77
N LEU A 203 15.35 13.30 21.50
CA LEU A 203 15.10 11.85 21.47
C LEU A 203 13.84 11.48 22.28
N ASP A 204 13.58 12.17 23.40
CA ASP A 204 12.40 11.96 24.24
C ASP A 204 11.11 12.49 23.61
N ARG A 205 11.20 13.49 22.71
CA ARG A 205 10.06 13.91 21.90
C ARG A 205 9.80 12.85 20.84
N GLY A 206 8.80 12.01 21.10
CA GLY A 206 8.35 10.89 20.26
C GLY A 206 8.60 11.12 18.77
N ALA A 207 9.37 10.20 18.18
CA ALA A 207 9.94 10.31 16.85
C ALA A 207 8.88 10.68 15.81
N THR A 208 8.90 11.93 15.38
CA THR A 208 8.24 12.31 14.13
C THR A 208 9.18 11.85 13.02
N VAL A 209 8.72 10.94 12.16
CA VAL A 209 9.46 10.56 10.95
C VAL A 209 9.54 11.81 10.08
N VAL A 210 10.65 12.52 10.16
CA VAL A 210 10.92 13.68 9.30
C VAL A 210 11.40 13.12 7.98
N ALA A 211 10.51 13.09 6.98
CA ALA A 211 10.94 12.97 5.60
C ALA A 211 11.94 14.12 5.34
N ILE A 212 13.13 13.81 4.84
CA ILE A 212 14.08 14.82 4.36
C ILE A 212 13.53 15.36 3.02
N ALA A 213 12.39 16.01 3.06
CA ALA A 213 11.79 16.72 1.95
C ALA A 213 12.12 18.20 2.13
N GLY A 214 13.31 18.57 1.69
CA GLY A 214 13.70 19.95 1.49
C GLY A 214 14.04 20.15 0.03
N THR A 215 13.07 20.61 -0.78
CA THR A 215 13.39 21.28 -2.04
C THR A 215 14.34 22.42 -1.67
N GLN A 216 15.62 22.33 -2.06
CA GLN A 216 16.58 23.42 -1.89
C GLN A 216 16.05 24.64 -2.63
N SER A 217 15.64 25.66 -1.87
CA SER A 217 15.16 26.95 -2.39
C SER A 217 16.24 27.80 -3.06
N GLU A 218 17.40 27.23 -3.42
CA GLU A 218 18.53 27.94 -4.04
C GLU A 218 18.54 27.86 -5.57
N MET A 219 17.52 27.24 -6.20
CA MET A 219 17.37 27.20 -7.66
C MET A 219 16.34 28.19 -8.21
N GLU A 220 16.02 29.26 -7.47
CA GLU A 220 15.39 30.47 -8.03
C GLU A 220 16.44 31.58 -8.16
N LEU A 221 17.31 31.49 -9.15
CA LEU A 221 18.04 32.63 -9.72
C LEU A 221 18.72 32.19 -11.02
N ARG A 222 18.00 32.30 -12.13
CA ARG A 222 18.46 32.87 -13.41
C ARG A 222 17.36 32.83 -14.47
#